data_AF-A0A852LHP1-F1
#
_entry.id   AF-A0A852LHP1-F1
#
_cell.length_a   1.000
_cell.length_b   1.000
_cell.length_c   1.000
_cell.angle_alpha   90.00
_cell.angle_beta   90.00
_cell.angle_gamma   90.00
#
_symmetry.space_group_name_H-M   'P 1'
#
loop_
_entity.id
_entity.type
_entity.pdbx_description
1 polymer ?
#
loop_
_entity_poly.entity_id
_entity_poly.type
_entity_poly.pdbx_seq_one_letter_code
_entity_poly.pdbx_strand_id
1 'polypeptide(L)'
;ATSSLDRFLMVWKLKAQCRAYRFVGHAEAVTSIHFSPDGQLLASASQDWTVRLWIPCIHGESSALKGHTAPVRSVNFSHDGHFLVSASNDKSIKIWSVHRQRLFFSLCQHTHWVRCAKFSPDGRLIASCSEDKSIKIWDMRNKTCIDSFLDYRGFTNFVDFNPSGTCIASAGSDHTVKLWDIRMNKLLQHYNVHRAGVNCVSFHPSGNYLITASTDGTLKILDIVEGRLIYTLHGHKGPVLSVAFSKGGEKFASGGGDAQVLLWKTNFDILDYKGVLRHHLRRTHIDGPPHLLDIYPRSPHLHYEKLESIVVNPSFDVTDTQTLDPPIIEISSSLSFHNSDNISSQGVQYSSTSVSATSSKRKSENASVSTGQNADKRAGISSALEHIVEQLDVLTLTISILEQRLTLTEDKLKECLENQQKLLLQGKQEE
;
A
#
# COMPACT_ATOMS: atom_id res chain seq x y z
N ALA A 1 -12.30 10.89 3.46
CA ALA A 1 -12.84 11.38 2.18
C ALA A 1 -12.46 10.36 1.12
N THR A 2 -13.28 10.19 0.09
CA THR A 2 -13.04 9.24 -0.98
C THR A 2 -13.21 9.93 -2.33
N SER A 3 -12.40 9.52 -3.29
CA SER A 3 -12.45 9.96 -4.68
C SER A 3 -13.02 8.84 -5.52
N SER A 4 -13.81 9.19 -6.52
CA SER A 4 -14.27 8.25 -7.53
C SER A 4 -13.81 8.67 -8.93
N LEU A 5 -13.81 7.69 -9.84
CA LEU A 5 -13.73 7.93 -11.28
C LEU A 5 -14.94 8.73 -11.79
N ASP A 6 -16.04 8.76 -11.03
CA ASP A 6 -17.27 9.48 -11.36
C ASP A 6 -17.17 11.00 -11.20
N ARG A 7 -15.95 11.56 -11.08
CA ARG A 7 -15.65 13.01 -10.96
C ARG A 7 -16.04 13.63 -9.62
N PHE A 8 -16.82 12.90 -8.82
CA PHE A 8 -17.28 13.34 -7.51
C PHE A 8 -16.29 13.00 -6.40
N LEU A 9 -16.34 13.83 -5.37
CA LEU A 9 -15.63 13.63 -4.13
C LEU A 9 -16.64 13.44 -3.00
N MET A 10 -16.41 12.45 -2.14
CA MET A 10 -17.29 12.16 -1.00
C MET A 10 -16.57 12.39 0.32
N VAL A 11 -17.19 13.16 1.23
CA VAL A 11 -16.70 13.33 2.60
C VAL A 11 -17.67 12.66 3.56
N TRP A 12 -17.13 11.75 4.36
CA TRP A 12 -17.90 10.90 5.28
C TRP A 12 -17.70 11.41 6.70
N LYS A 13 -18.81 11.67 7.41
CA LYS A 13 -18.81 12.02 8.83
C LYS A 13 -19.19 10.79 9.65
N LEU A 14 -18.20 10.16 10.27
CA LEU A 14 -18.32 8.87 10.97
C LEU A 14 -18.88 8.98 12.41
N LYS A 15 -19.86 9.86 12.66
CA LYS A 15 -20.56 9.93 13.97
C LYS A 15 -21.77 8.99 13.97
N ALA A 16 -22.45 8.83 15.11
CA ALA A 16 -23.63 7.96 15.28
C ALA A 16 -24.73 8.15 14.21
N GLN A 17 -24.79 9.31 13.56
CA GLN A 17 -25.46 9.49 12.28
C GLN A 17 -24.40 9.65 11.19
N CYS A 18 -24.06 8.54 10.52
CA CYS A 18 -23.16 8.61 9.36
C CYS A 18 -23.82 9.48 8.29
N ARG A 19 -23.16 10.56 7.89
CA ARG A 19 -23.60 11.41 6.77
C ARG A 19 -22.49 11.47 5.74
N ALA A 20 -22.87 11.45 4.47
CA ALA A 20 -21.95 11.57 3.36
C ALA A 20 -22.26 12.84 2.57
N TYR A 21 -21.24 13.64 2.30
CA TYR A 21 -21.35 14.89 1.54
C TYR A 21 -20.69 14.71 0.18
N ARG A 22 -21.43 14.95 -0.89
CA ARG A 22 -20.97 14.85 -2.28
C ARG A 22 -20.56 16.22 -2.79
N PHE A 23 -19.27 16.41 -3.05
CA PHE A 23 -18.73 17.63 -3.63
C PHE A 23 -18.65 17.47 -5.15
N VAL A 24 -19.28 18.41 -5.84
CA VAL A 24 -19.33 18.47 -7.32
C VAL A 24 -18.48 19.63 -7.80
N GLY A 25 -17.58 19.38 -8.75
CA GLY A 25 -16.88 20.47 -9.43
C GLY A 25 -15.78 20.06 -10.41
N HIS A 26 -15.13 18.90 -10.22
CA HIS A 26 -14.19 18.41 -11.24
C HIS A 26 -14.90 17.99 -12.52
N ALA A 27 -14.24 18.21 -13.67
CA ALA A 27 -14.79 17.87 -14.98
C ALA A 27 -14.54 16.39 -15.34
N GLU A 28 -13.50 15.78 -14.77
CA GLU A 28 -13.08 14.40 -15.00
C GLU A 28 -12.74 13.66 -13.69
N ALA A 29 -12.38 12.39 -13.79
CA ALA A 29 -12.10 11.49 -12.68
C ALA A 29 -11.15 12.09 -11.64
N VAL A 30 -11.47 11.91 -10.35
CA VAL A 30 -10.62 12.36 -9.24
C VAL A 30 -9.67 11.22 -8.88
N THR A 31 -8.36 11.46 -8.98
CA THR A 31 -7.36 10.40 -8.82
C THR A 31 -6.78 10.31 -7.42
N SER A 32 -6.77 11.43 -6.68
CA SER A 32 -6.17 11.50 -5.35
C SER A 32 -6.82 12.62 -4.53
N ILE A 33 -6.92 12.39 -3.23
CA ILE A 33 -7.42 13.35 -2.26
C ILE A 33 -6.52 13.34 -1.03
N HIS A 34 -6.34 14.50 -0.41
CA HIS A 34 -5.66 14.61 0.87
C HIS A 34 -6.29 15.70 1.74
N PHE A 35 -6.51 15.43 3.04
CA PHE A 35 -6.89 16.46 3.99
C PHE A 35 -5.67 17.29 4.40
N SER A 36 -5.89 18.56 4.71
CA SER A 36 -4.87 19.35 5.39
C SER A 36 -4.59 18.82 6.81
N PRO A 37 -3.40 19.09 7.37
CA PRO A 37 -3.05 18.66 8.72
C PRO A 37 -4.01 19.17 9.80
N ASP A 38 -4.58 20.36 9.64
CA ASP A 38 -5.58 20.97 10.51
C ASP A 38 -7.02 20.49 10.24
N GLY A 39 -7.26 19.80 9.12
CA GLY A 39 -8.57 19.32 8.69
C GLY A 39 -9.51 20.38 8.13
N GLN A 40 -9.06 21.62 7.97
CA GLN A 40 -9.87 22.74 7.46
C GLN A 40 -10.01 22.76 5.94
N LEU A 41 -9.08 22.13 5.24
CA LEU A 41 -9.06 22.07 3.78
C LEU A 41 -8.94 20.62 3.30
N LEU A 42 -9.46 20.39 2.10
CA LEU A 42 -9.31 19.14 1.38
C LEU A 42 -8.77 19.46 -0.01
N ALA A 43 -7.67 18.82 -0.40
CA ALA A 43 -7.13 18.93 -1.75
C ALA A 43 -7.54 17.72 -2.59
N SER A 44 -7.87 17.94 -3.85
CA SER A 44 -8.13 16.88 -4.82
C SER A 44 -7.38 17.11 -6.13
N ALA A 45 -6.85 16.02 -6.71
CA ALA A 45 -6.29 15.98 -8.05
C ALA A 45 -7.26 15.29 -9.00
N SER A 46 -7.34 15.78 -10.22
CA SER A 46 -8.19 15.20 -11.26
C SER A 46 -7.46 15.05 -12.59
N GLN A 47 -8.05 14.20 -13.43
CA GLN A 47 -7.71 14.06 -14.83
C GLN A 47 -8.04 15.32 -15.66
N ASP A 48 -8.84 16.25 -15.12
CA ASP A 48 -9.13 17.56 -15.73
C ASP A 48 -7.96 18.57 -15.69
N TRP A 49 -6.77 18.11 -15.29
CA TRP A 49 -5.52 18.86 -15.19
C TRP A 49 -5.51 19.91 -14.07
N THR A 50 -6.54 19.93 -13.22
CA THR A 50 -6.63 20.86 -12.10
C THR A 50 -6.40 20.18 -10.76
N VAL A 51 -5.92 20.99 -9.81
CA VAL A 51 -5.95 20.65 -8.39
C VAL A 51 -6.98 21.55 -7.74
N ARG A 52 -7.93 21.02 -6.98
CA ARG A 52 -8.92 21.82 -6.27
C ARG A 52 -8.69 21.77 -4.77
N LEU A 53 -8.87 22.93 -4.13
CA LEU A 53 -8.95 23.06 -2.68
C LEU A 53 -10.40 23.26 -2.30
N TRP A 54 -10.91 22.44 -1.39
CA TRP A 54 -12.27 22.45 -0.90
C TRP A 54 -12.29 22.81 0.58
N ILE A 55 -13.28 23.59 0.97
CA ILE A 55 -13.65 23.75 2.37
C ILE A 55 -14.68 22.66 2.68
N PRO A 56 -14.44 21.75 3.64
CA PRO A 56 -15.32 20.63 3.98
C PRO A 56 -16.53 21.10 4.79
N CYS A 57 -17.24 22.11 4.30
CA CYS A 57 -18.45 22.68 4.87
C CYS A 57 -19.64 22.45 3.91
N ILE A 58 -20.86 22.66 4.41
CA ILE A 58 -22.11 22.46 3.66
C ILE A 58 -22.18 23.36 2.40
N HIS A 59 -21.47 24.48 2.40
CA HIS A 59 -21.44 25.42 1.26
C HIS A 59 -20.51 24.95 0.13
N GLY A 60 -19.56 24.05 0.44
CA GLY A 60 -18.58 23.46 -0.48
C GLY A 60 -17.90 24.42 -1.43
N GLU A 61 -17.45 25.54 -0.86
CA GLU A 61 -16.57 26.45 -1.55
C GLU A 61 -15.32 25.71 -2.02
N SER A 62 -14.97 25.94 -3.29
CA SER A 62 -13.78 25.35 -3.89
C SER A 62 -13.04 26.35 -4.74
N SER A 63 -11.70 26.24 -4.73
CA SER A 63 -10.82 27.01 -5.59
C SER A 63 -10.00 26.08 -6.46
N ALA A 64 -9.94 26.37 -7.76
CA ALA A 64 -9.21 25.57 -8.73
C ALA A 64 -7.83 26.16 -9.01
N LEU A 65 -6.79 25.39 -8.68
CA LEU A 65 -5.40 25.66 -9.01
C LEU A 65 -5.11 25.11 -10.41
N LYS A 66 -4.93 26.04 -11.36
CA LYS A 66 -4.59 25.72 -12.75
C LYS A 66 -3.10 25.96 -12.98
N GLY A 67 -2.45 25.04 -13.69
CA GLY A 67 -1.04 25.19 -14.07
C GLY A 67 -0.33 23.91 -14.49
N HIS A 68 -0.93 22.73 -14.27
CA HIS A 68 -0.52 21.51 -14.95
C HIS A 68 -1.05 21.47 -16.39
N THR A 69 -0.32 20.80 -17.28
CA THR A 69 -0.67 20.67 -18.71
C THR A 69 -1.18 19.26 -19.06
N ALA A 70 -1.28 18.38 -18.07
CA ALA A 70 -1.74 17.01 -18.23
C ALA A 70 -2.39 16.50 -16.92
N PRO A 71 -3.02 15.31 -16.92
CA PRO A 71 -3.71 14.74 -15.76
C PRO A 71 -2.86 14.74 -14.49
N VAL A 72 -3.43 15.27 -13.41
CA VAL A 72 -2.78 15.24 -12.09
C VAL A 72 -3.09 13.88 -11.47
N ARG A 73 -2.09 13.24 -10.87
CA ARG A 73 -2.21 11.88 -10.30
C ARG A 73 -2.26 11.87 -8.78
N SER A 74 -1.43 12.69 -8.12
CA SER A 74 -1.39 12.75 -6.65
C SER A 74 -1.41 14.18 -6.12
N VAL A 75 -1.91 14.34 -4.90
CA VAL A 75 -1.73 15.56 -4.09
C VAL A 75 -1.27 15.20 -2.69
N ASN A 76 -0.47 16.05 -2.07
CA ASN A 76 -0.17 15.95 -0.65
C ASN A 76 0.08 17.34 -0.04
N PHE A 77 -0.39 17.55 1.19
CA PHE A 77 -0.09 18.74 1.97
C PHE A 77 1.25 18.60 2.70
N SER A 78 1.94 19.71 2.90
CA SER A 78 3.02 19.79 3.87
C SER A 78 2.46 19.69 5.30
N HIS A 79 3.30 19.27 6.26
CA HIS A 79 2.87 19.08 7.65
C HIS A 79 2.40 20.38 8.33
N ASP A 80 2.92 21.52 7.91
CA ASP A 80 2.47 22.86 8.35
C ASP A 80 1.18 23.34 7.63
N GLY A 81 0.74 22.64 6.58
CA GLY A 81 -0.44 23.01 5.78
C GLY A 81 -0.26 24.23 4.88
N HIS A 82 0.94 24.83 4.81
CA HIS A 82 1.18 26.04 4.01
C HIS A 82 1.42 25.74 2.53
N PHE A 83 1.91 24.54 2.21
CA PHE A 83 2.22 24.12 0.87
C PHE A 83 1.45 22.86 0.47
N LEU A 84 1.25 22.72 -0.83
CA LEU A 84 0.67 21.54 -1.45
C LEU A 84 1.60 21.09 -2.58
N VAL A 85 1.89 19.80 -2.67
CA VAL A 85 2.62 19.21 -3.78
C VAL A 85 1.66 18.42 -4.65
N SER A 86 1.80 18.55 -5.97
CA SER A 86 1.06 17.78 -6.95
C SER A 86 2.00 17.13 -7.97
N ALA A 87 1.68 15.89 -8.35
CA ALA A 87 2.38 15.14 -9.38
C ALA A 87 1.47 14.95 -10.59
N SER A 88 2.01 15.08 -11.80
CA SER A 88 1.24 15.00 -13.04
C SER A 88 1.93 14.17 -14.12
N ASN A 89 1.12 13.73 -15.07
CA ASN A 89 1.54 13.16 -16.34
C ASN A 89 2.30 14.16 -17.24
N ASP A 90 2.34 15.45 -16.88
CA ASP A 90 3.18 16.45 -17.57
C ASP A 90 4.67 16.33 -17.23
N LYS A 91 5.04 15.27 -16.49
CA LYS A 91 6.41 14.95 -16.05
C LYS A 91 6.96 15.92 -15.02
N SER A 92 6.12 16.82 -14.52
CA SER A 92 6.49 17.82 -13.52
C SER A 92 5.83 17.56 -12.18
N ILE A 93 6.51 18.04 -11.14
CA ILE A 93 5.96 18.16 -9.79
C ILE A 93 5.79 19.65 -9.54
N LYS A 94 4.60 20.07 -9.11
CA LYS A 94 4.31 21.47 -8.81
C LYS A 94 4.05 21.66 -7.33
N ILE A 95 4.61 22.73 -6.79
CA ILE A 95 4.42 23.14 -5.41
C ILE A 95 3.54 24.39 -5.42
N TRP A 96 2.47 24.37 -4.64
CA TRP A 96 1.49 25.44 -4.54
C TRP A 96 1.53 26.05 -3.15
N SER A 97 1.38 27.37 -3.07
CA SER A 97 1.11 28.03 -1.80
C SER A 97 -0.39 27.94 -1.52
N VAL A 98 -0.77 27.35 -0.38
CA VAL A 98 -2.17 27.14 0.01
C VAL A 98 -2.85 28.47 0.32
N HIS A 99 -2.19 29.35 1.08
CA HIS A 99 -2.73 30.66 1.43
C HIS A 99 -2.92 31.57 0.20
N ARG A 100 -1.93 31.58 -0.72
CA ARG A 100 -1.98 32.42 -1.92
C ARG A 100 -2.76 31.78 -3.08
N GLN A 101 -3.08 30.49 -2.98
CA GLN A 101 -3.73 29.69 -4.02
C GLN A 101 -3.05 29.83 -5.39
N ARG A 102 -1.71 29.83 -5.41
CA ARG A 102 -0.90 30.04 -6.62
C ARG A 102 0.28 29.09 -6.66
N LEU A 103 0.74 28.82 -7.87
CA LEU A 103 1.96 28.06 -8.13
C LEU A 103 3.14 28.80 -7.49
N PHE A 104 3.94 28.07 -6.70
CA PHE A 104 5.14 28.58 -6.06
C PHE A 104 6.38 28.26 -6.89
N PHE A 105 6.60 27.00 -7.26
CA PHE A 105 7.59 26.57 -8.24
C PHE A 105 7.27 25.18 -8.81
N SER A 106 8.00 24.78 -9.85
CA SER A 106 7.91 23.45 -10.48
C SER A 106 9.26 22.76 -10.52
N LEU A 107 9.25 21.43 -10.39
CA LEU A 107 10.40 20.54 -10.49
C LEU A 107 10.22 19.64 -11.72
N CYS A 108 11.15 19.73 -12.67
CA CYS A 108 11.02 19.12 -14.00
C CYS A 108 12.29 18.30 -14.36
N GLN A 109 12.53 17.19 -13.67
CA GLN A 109 13.67 16.30 -13.96
C GLN A 109 13.26 14.86 -14.30
N HIS A 110 11.99 14.49 -14.08
CA HIS A 110 11.49 13.19 -14.49
C HIS A 110 11.32 13.14 -16.01
N THR A 111 11.61 11.99 -16.61
CA THR A 111 11.54 11.83 -18.08
C THR A 111 10.19 11.29 -18.55
N HIS A 112 9.43 10.69 -17.64
CA HIS A 112 8.09 10.10 -17.85
C HIS A 112 7.10 10.61 -16.79
N TRP A 113 5.89 10.07 -16.80
CA TRP A 113 4.79 10.51 -15.94
C TRP A 113 5.12 10.34 -14.46
N VAL A 114 4.87 11.39 -13.68
CA VAL A 114 5.03 11.36 -12.23
C VAL A 114 3.74 10.84 -11.61
N ARG A 115 3.83 9.72 -10.91
CA ARG A 115 2.66 8.98 -10.38
C ARG A 115 2.29 9.43 -8.99
N CYS A 116 3.28 9.66 -8.13
CA CYS A 116 3.06 10.15 -6.77
C CYS A 116 4.16 11.14 -6.36
N ALA A 117 3.79 12.14 -5.58
CA ALA A 117 4.70 13.00 -4.84
C ALA A 117 4.17 13.25 -3.43
N LYS A 118 5.06 13.19 -2.44
CA LYS A 118 4.74 13.35 -1.01
C LYS A 118 5.73 14.28 -0.34
N PHE A 119 5.25 15.09 0.60
CA PHE A 119 6.13 15.78 1.54
C PHE A 119 6.63 14.82 2.61
N SER A 120 7.85 15.06 3.05
CA SER A 120 8.40 14.54 4.30
C SER A 120 7.65 15.10 5.52
N PRO A 121 7.67 14.40 6.67
CA PRO A 121 7.01 14.86 7.89
C PRO A 121 7.52 16.22 8.41
N ASP A 122 8.78 16.57 8.13
CA ASP A 122 9.37 17.87 8.51
C ASP A 122 9.14 18.96 7.45
N GLY A 123 8.57 18.62 6.29
CA GLY A 123 8.29 19.53 5.18
C GLY A 123 9.52 19.97 4.37
N ARG A 124 10.73 19.49 4.69
CA ARG A 124 11.97 19.92 4.02
C ARG A 124 12.21 19.20 2.72
N LEU A 125 11.86 17.92 2.68
CA LEU A 125 12.06 17.05 1.52
C LEU A 125 10.74 16.72 0.83
N ILE A 126 10.82 16.44 -0.46
CA ILE A 126 9.74 15.85 -1.26
C ILE A 126 10.27 14.56 -1.85
N ALA A 127 9.51 13.47 -1.73
CA ALA A 127 9.76 12.24 -2.49
C ALA A 127 8.78 12.16 -3.65
N SER A 128 9.28 11.79 -4.83
CA SER A 128 8.44 11.56 -6.00
C SER A 128 8.81 10.26 -6.68
N CYS A 129 7.81 9.64 -7.31
CA CYS A 129 7.98 8.42 -8.09
C CYS A 129 7.39 8.58 -9.48
N SER A 130 8.05 7.95 -10.47
CA SER A 130 7.73 8.14 -11.88
C SER A 130 7.79 6.82 -12.65
N GLU A 131 7.13 6.81 -13.81
CA GLU A 131 7.21 5.72 -14.79
C GLU A 131 8.60 5.60 -15.44
N ASP A 132 9.49 6.55 -15.21
CA ASP A 132 10.91 6.45 -15.57
C ASP A 132 11.71 5.51 -14.65
N LYS A 133 11.01 4.83 -13.73
CA LYS A 133 11.55 3.88 -12.76
C LYS A 133 12.49 4.51 -11.72
N SER A 134 12.49 5.84 -11.61
CA SER A 134 13.22 6.56 -10.57
C SER A 134 12.31 7.03 -9.45
N ILE A 135 12.86 7.00 -8.24
CA ILE A 135 12.31 7.69 -7.08
C ILE A 135 13.28 8.81 -6.75
N LYS A 136 12.82 10.06 -6.82
CA LYS A 136 13.66 11.24 -6.60
C LYS A 136 13.34 11.90 -5.27
N ILE A 137 14.37 12.34 -4.58
CA ILE A 137 14.27 13.16 -3.37
C ILE A 137 14.67 14.58 -3.72
N TRP A 138 13.82 15.53 -3.37
CA TRP A 138 13.98 16.94 -3.69
C TRP A 138 14.09 17.77 -2.42
N ASP A 139 14.96 18.77 -2.46
CA ASP A 139 15.05 19.80 -1.44
C ASP A 139 14.03 20.92 -1.71
N MET A 140 13.20 21.25 -0.73
CA MET A 140 12.27 22.37 -0.80
C MET A 140 13.01 23.73 -0.81
N ARG A 141 14.14 23.84 -0.09
CA ARG A 141 14.91 25.09 0.05
C ARG A 141 15.68 25.42 -1.23
N ASN A 142 16.45 24.44 -1.70
CA ASN A 142 17.33 24.60 -2.86
C ASN A 142 16.61 24.36 -4.19
N LYS A 143 15.44 23.73 -4.18
CA LYS A 143 14.62 23.41 -5.38
C LYS A 143 15.36 22.50 -6.36
N THR A 144 16.23 21.64 -5.85
CA THR A 144 17.04 20.70 -6.62
C THR A 144 16.76 19.26 -6.18
N CYS A 145 17.02 18.32 -7.09
CA CYS A 145 17.05 16.89 -6.75
C CYS A 145 18.35 16.60 -5.98
N ILE A 146 18.22 16.06 -4.77
CA ILE A 146 19.35 15.67 -3.92
C ILE A 146 19.79 14.26 -4.30
N ASP A 147 18.83 13.32 -4.30
CA ASP A 147 19.08 11.89 -4.48
C ASP A 147 18.08 11.28 -5.46
N SER A 148 18.49 10.18 -6.09
CA SER A 148 17.66 9.41 -7.01
C SER A 148 17.91 7.92 -6.81
N PHE A 149 16.89 7.19 -6.40
CA PHE A 149 16.88 5.73 -6.38
C PHE A 149 16.38 5.22 -7.74
N LEU A 150 17.00 4.16 -8.25
CA LEU A 150 16.64 3.53 -9.52
C LEU A 150 16.22 2.09 -9.28
N ASP A 151 15.07 1.72 -9.84
CA ASP A 151 14.55 0.37 -9.75
C ASP A 151 14.39 -0.23 -11.15
N TYR A 152 15.21 -1.22 -11.51
CA TYR A 152 15.26 -1.68 -12.90
C TYR A 152 14.08 -2.60 -13.28
N ARG A 153 13.41 -3.23 -12.31
CA ARG A 153 12.42 -4.30 -12.55
C ARG A 153 11.03 -3.80 -12.91
N GLY A 154 10.67 -2.58 -12.53
CA GLY A 154 9.35 -2.01 -12.76
C GLY A 154 9.33 -0.53 -12.45
N PHE A 155 8.17 0.10 -12.59
CA PHE A 155 7.99 1.48 -12.17
C PHE A 155 7.23 1.54 -10.84
N THR A 156 7.43 2.64 -10.12
CA THR A 156 6.82 2.85 -8.81
C THR A 156 5.50 3.60 -8.96
N ASN A 157 4.42 3.02 -8.46
CA ASN A 157 3.09 3.63 -8.45
C ASN A 157 2.91 4.64 -7.33
N PHE A 158 3.48 4.35 -6.16
CA PHE A 158 3.27 5.14 -4.95
C PHE A 158 4.53 5.20 -4.10
N VAL A 159 4.72 6.33 -3.42
CA VAL A 159 5.76 6.54 -2.42
C VAL A 159 5.13 7.13 -1.17
N ASP A 160 5.66 6.78 0.00
CA ASP A 160 5.27 7.39 1.27
C ASP A 160 6.48 7.50 2.21
N PHE A 161 6.45 8.46 3.12
CA PHE A 161 7.49 8.62 4.14
C PHE A 161 7.10 7.91 5.44
N ASN A 162 8.09 7.32 6.11
CA ASN A 162 7.93 6.94 7.51
C ASN A 162 7.57 8.19 8.34
N PRO A 163 6.67 8.12 9.32
CA PRO A 163 6.39 9.21 10.27
C PRO A 163 7.62 9.89 10.88
N SER A 164 8.73 9.16 11.07
CA SER A 164 10.01 9.72 11.57
C SER A 164 10.79 10.53 10.53
N GLY A 165 10.45 10.41 9.25
CA GLY A 165 11.16 11.03 8.13
C GLY A 165 12.50 10.39 7.77
N THR A 166 12.87 9.24 8.35
CA THR A 166 14.17 8.60 8.09
C THR A 166 14.18 7.71 6.86
N CYS A 167 13.03 7.10 6.54
CA CYS A 167 12.90 6.12 5.47
C CYS A 167 11.71 6.46 4.55
N ILE A 168 11.75 5.94 3.33
CA ILE A 168 10.64 5.94 2.38
C ILE A 168 10.23 4.52 2.03
N ALA A 169 8.93 4.28 1.86
CA ALA A 169 8.42 3.07 1.23
C ALA A 169 7.98 3.39 -0.19
N SER A 170 8.35 2.52 -1.13
CA SER A 170 7.94 2.59 -2.52
C SER A 170 7.19 1.32 -2.93
N ALA A 171 6.03 1.48 -3.55
CA ALA A 171 5.22 0.40 -4.11
C ALA A 171 5.33 0.34 -5.63
N GLY A 172 5.72 -0.83 -6.13
CA GLY A 172 6.00 -1.06 -7.54
C GLY A 172 4.91 -1.78 -8.31
N SER A 173 4.93 -1.60 -9.64
CA SER A 173 4.22 -2.45 -10.60
C SER A 173 4.76 -3.88 -10.61
N ASP A 174 6.00 -4.07 -10.13
CA ASP A 174 6.71 -5.35 -10.03
C ASP A 174 6.25 -6.23 -8.85
N HIS A 175 5.12 -5.88 -8.22
CA HIS A 175 4.50 -6.58 -7.09
C HIS A 175 5.28 -6.43 -5.77
N THR A 176 6.34 -5.62 -5.78
CA THR A 176 7.23 -5.44 -4.64
C THR A 176 6.93 -4.15 -3.88
N VAL A 177 7.29 -4.18 -2.60
CA VAL A 177 7.39 -3.00 -1.76
C VAL A 177 8.82 -2.90 -1.25
N LYS A 178 9.45 -1.76 -1.49
CA LYS A 178 10.85 -1.51 -1.13
C LYS A 178 10.91 -0.40 -0.08
N LEU A 179 11.74 -0.60 0.93
CA LEU A 179 12.00 0.40 1.97
C LEU A 179 13.41 0.93 1.80
N TRP A 180 13.56 2.24 1.70
CA TRP A 180 14.84 2.90 1.48
C TRP A 180 15.17 3.83 2.64
N ASP A 181 16.42 3.83 3.09
CA ASP A 181 16.93 4.84 4.00
C ASP A 181 17.38 6.06 3.18
N ILE A 182 16.85 7.23 3.53
CA ILE A 182 17.15 8.50 2.85
C ILE A 182 18.58 8.94 3.17
N ARG A 183 19.04 8.79 4.41
CA ARG A 183 20.36 9.29 4.85
C ARG A 183 21.49 8.44 4.31
N MET A 184 21.28 7.12 4.28
CA MET A 184 22.28 6.18 3.80
C MET A 184 22.22 5.97 2.30
N ASN A 185 21.15 6.43 1.64
CA ASN A 185 20.85 6.19 0.22
C ASN A 185 20.96 4.69 -0.13
N LYS A 186 20.32 3.85 0.69
CA LYS A 186 20.38 2.39 0.58
C LYS A 186 19.01 1.75 0.72
N LEU A 187 18.81 0.65 -0.01
CA LEU A 187 17.68 -0.24 0.18
C LEU A 187 17.86 -0.98 1.52
N LEU A 188 16.90 -0.80 2.44
CA LEU A 188 16.87 -1.50 3.72
C LEU A 188 16.22 -2.88 3.57
N GLN A 189 15.03 -2.90 2.98
CA GLN A 189 14.19 -4.10 2.91
C GLN A 189 13.47 -4.18 1.56
N HIS A 190 13.26 -5.41 1.11
CA HIS A 190 12.59 -5.74 -0.14
C HIS A 190 11.54 -6.82 0.12
N TYR A 191 10.28 -6.44 -0.07
CA TYR A 191 9.12 -7.28 0.22
C TYR A 191 8.43 -7.69 -1.07
N ASN A 192 8.42 -8.99 -1.36
CA ASN A 192 7.62 -9.56 -2.44
C ASN A 192 6.37 -10.22 -1.85
N VAL A 193 5.37 -9.40 -1.54
CA VAL A 193 4.20 -9.84 -0.76
C VAL A 193 3.00 -10.16 -1.62
N HIS A 194 2.82 -9.45 -2.73
CA HIS A 194 1.61 -9.51 -3.54
C HIS A 194 1.80 -10.33 -4.80
N ARG A 195 0.68 -10.81 -5.37
CA ARG A 195 0.69 -11.52 -6.66
C ARG A 195 0.57 -10.58 -7.86
N ALA A 196 0.12 -9.36 -7.61
CA ALA A 196 -0.06 -8.31 -8.61
C ALA A 196 0.50 -6.96 -8.12
N GLY A 197 0.48 -5.96 -9.00
CA GLY A 197 1.09 -4.65 -8.76
C GLY A 197 0.50 -3.95 -7.54
N VAL A 198 1.37 -3.34 -6.74
CA VAL A 198 0.99 -2.60 -5.54
C VAL A 198 0.63 -1.17 -5.94
N ASN A 199 -0.58 -0.75 -5.59
CA ASN A 199 -1.15 0.54 -6.00
C ASN A 199 -0.89 1.64 -4.98
N CYS A 200 -0.92 1.30 -3.69
CA CYS A 200 -0.81 2.27 -2.61
C CYS A 200 -0.19 1.63 -1.36
N VAL A 201 0.46 2.47 -0.55
CA VAL A 201 1.09 2.09 0.71
C VAL A 201 0.80 3.20 1.72
N SER A 202 0.63 2.82 2.98
CA SER A 202 0.47 3.77 4.08
C SER A 202 1.19 3.27 5.33
N PHE A 203 2.00 4.14 5.92
CA PHE A 203 2.63 3.88 7.22
C PHE A 203 1.64 4.06 8.37
N HIS A 204 1.76 3.20 9.36
CA HIS A 204 1.11 3.43 10.65
C HIS A 204 1.80 4.60 11.38
N PRO A 205 1.08 5.47 12.12
CA PRO A 205 1.67 6.61 12.81
C PRO A 205 2.80 6.29 13.80
N SER A 206 2.82 5.06 14.36
CA SER A 206 3.93 4.61 15.21
C SER A 206 5.23 4.34 14.45
N GLY A 207 5.19 4.20 13.12
CA GLY A 207 6.33 3.91 12.26
C GLY A 207 6.73 2.43 12.20
N ASN A 208 6.06 1.55 12.96
CA ASN A 208 6.43 0.12 13.02
C ASN A 208 5.71 -0.74 12.00
N TYR A 209 4.53 -0.31 11.53
CA TYR A 209 3.70 -1.10 10.62
C TYR A 209 3.49 -0.41 9.28
N LEU A 210 3.35 -1.22 8.23
CA LEU A 210 3.07 -0.78 6.88
C LEU A 210 1.85 -1.52 6.34
N ILE A 211 0.89 -0.82 5.73
CA ILE A 211 -0.18 -1.47 4.96
C ILE A 211 0.02 -1.23 3.48
N THR A 212 -0.14 -2.30 2.71
CA THR A 212 0.01 -2.33 1.25
C THR A 212 -1.31 -2.73 0.61
N ALA A 213 -1.68 -2.02 -0.46
CA ALA A 213 -2.88 -2.27 -1.25
C ALA A 213 -2.50 -2.70 -2.67
N SER A 214 -3.05 -3.81 -3.13
CA SER A 214 -2.68 -4.40 -4.41
C SER A 214 -3.87 -4.63 -5.34
N THR A 215 -3.53 -4.72 -6.62
CA THR A 215 -4.42 -5.09 -7.71
C THR A 215 -4.95 -6.53 -7.57
N ASP A 216 -4.31 -7.37 -6.74
CA ASP A 216 -4.76 -8.73 -6.45
C ASP A 216 -6.02 -8.79 -5.56
N GLY A 217 -6.54 -7.64 -5.12
CA GLY A 217 -7.73 -7.54 -4.27
C GLY A 217 -7.44 -7.72 -2.78
N THR A 218 -6.18 -7.88 -2.40
CA THR A 218 -5.76 -8.06 -1.01
C THR A 218 -5.12 -6.80 -0.45
N LEU A 219 -5.29 -6.63 0.87
CA LEU A 219 -4.50 -5.73 1.68
C LEU A 219 -3.56 -6.56 2.53
N LYS A 220 -2.32 -6.11 2.70
CA LYS A 220 -1.36 -6.81 3.55
C LYS A 220 -0.74 -5.86 4.56
N ILE A 221 -0.53 -6.37 5.76
CA ILE A 221 0.04 -5.61 6.87
C ILE A 221 1.39 -6.21 7.23
N LEU A 222 2.43 -5.40 7.14
CA LEU A 222 3.80 -5.78 7.42
C LEU A 222 4.30 -5.13 8.72
N ASP A 223 5.09 -5.88 9.46
CA ASP A 223 5.98 -5.37 10.49
C ASP A 223 7.29 -4.90 9.83
N ILE A 224 7.62 -3.63 9.98
CA ILE A 224 8.84 -3.03 9.43
C ILE A 224 10.06 -3.42 10.28
N VAL A 225 9.88 -3.57 11.60
CA VAL A 225 10.97 -3.86 12.54
C VAL A 225 11.42 -5.30 12.38
N GLU A 226 10.47 -6.23 12.35
CA GLU A 226 10.75 -7.66 12.21
C GLU A 226 10.86 -8.11 10.75
N GLY A 227 10.40 -7.29 9.82
CA GLY A 227 10.45 -7.59 8.39
C GLY A 227 9.50 -8.70 7.95
N ARG A 228 8.39 -8.91 8.67
CA ARG A 228 7.44 -10.01 8.41
C ARG A 228 6.06 -9.53 8.02
N LEU A 229 5.37 -10.36 7.24
CA LEU A 229 3.95 -10.22 6.96
C LEU A 229 3.14 -10.70 8.17
N ILE A 230 2.30 -9.84 8.73
CA ILE A 230 1.44 -10.17 9.88
C ILE A 230 0.08 -10.66 9.39
N TYR A 231 -0.61 -9.83 8.60
CA TYR A 231 -1.99 -10.08 8.17
C TYR A 231 -2.13 -10.00 6.66
N THR A 232 -2.94 -10.91 6.10
CA THR A 232 -3.50 -10.77 4.75
C THR A 232 -5.01 -10.59 4.87
N LEU A 233 -5.49 -9.40 4.53
CA LEU A 233 -6.90 -9.06 4.58
C LEU A 233 -7.49 -9.19 3.18
N HIS A 234 -8.58 -9.96 3.08
CA HIS A 234 -9.42 -9.98 1.89
C HIS A 234 -10.66 -9.13 2.16
N GLY A 235 -11.56 -9.02 1.19
CA GLY A 235 -12.84 -8.34 1.38
C GLY A 235 -13.28 -7.60 0.12
N HIS A 236 -12.35 -6.93 -0.53
CA HIS A 236 -12.61 -6.34 -1.83
C HIS A 236 -12.78 -7.43 -2.89
N LYS A 237 -13.80 -7.27 -3.75
CA LYS A 237 -14.08 -8.19 -4.87
C LYS A 237 -13.25 -7.88 -6.12
N GLY A 238 -12.52 -6.77 -6.09
CA GLY A 238 -11.68 -6.29 -7.18
C GLY A 238 -10.39 -5.63 -6.70
N PRO A 239 -9.63 -5.00 -7.60
CA PRO A 239 -8.36 -4.33 -7.29
C PRO A 239 -8.50 -3.32 -6.16
N VAL A 240 -7.61 -3.36 -5.17
CA VAL A 240 -7.56 -2.32 -4.13
C VAL A 240 -6.68 -1.18 -4.64
N LEU A 241 -7.27 0.01 -4.75
CA LEU A 241 -6.63 1.17 -5.37
C LEU A 241 -5.94 2.06 -4.33
N SER A 242 -6.49 2.15 -3.13
CA SER A 242 -5.98 3.04 -2.09
C SER A 242 -6.18 2.47 -0.70
N VAL A 243 -5.25 2.81 0.18
CA VAL A 243 -5.32 2.52 1.61
C VAL A 243 -4.73 3.70 2.40
N ALA A 244 -5.33 4.02 3.54
CA ALA A 244 -4.83 5.08 4.40
C ALA A 244 -5.13 4.78 5.87
N PHE A 245 -4.10 4.88 6.72
CA PHE A 245 -4.28 4.93 8.16
C PHE A 245 -4.89 6.26 8.62
N SER A 246 -5.63 6.18 9.72
CA SER A 246 -6.01 7.36 10.50
C SER A 246 -4.78 7.96 11.20
N LYS A 247 -4.81 9.26 11.47
CA LYS A 247 -3.70 9.96 12.17
C LYS A 247 -3.37 9.37 13.56
N GLY A 248 -4.37 8.78 14.23
CA GLY A 248 -4.19 8.12 15.52
C GLY A 248 -3.88 6.62 15.42
N GLY A 249 -3.85 6.03 14.22
CA GLY A 249 -3.53 4.61 14.03
C GLY A 249 -4.67 3.62 14.33
N GLU A 250 -5.68 4.02 15.11
CA GLU A 250 -6.82 3.18 15.56
C GLU A 250 -7.67 2.57 14.45
N LYS A 251 -7.68 3.21 13.27
CA LYS A 251 -8.48 2.80 12.11
C LYS A 251 -7.68 2.99 10.83
N PHE A 252 -8.05 2.26 9.79
CA PHE A 252 -7.65 2.54 8.42
C PHE A 252 -8.82 2.31 7.47
N ALA A 253 -8.77 2.96 6.31
CA ALA A 253 -9.76 2.80 5.26
C ALA A 253 -9.10 2.22 4.00
N SER A 254 -9.84 1.40 3.27
CA SER A 254 -9.44 0.88 1.96
C SER A 254 -10.52 1.17 0.92
N GLY A 255 -10.09 1.51 -0.29
CA GLY A 255 -10.97 1.76 -1.43
C GLY A 255 -10.63 0.83 -2.58
N GLY A 256 -11.63 0.12 -3.09
CA GLY A 256 -11.48 -0.83 -4.18
C GLY A 256 -12.14 -0.39 -5.48
N GLY A 257 -11.74 -1.01 -6.59
CA GLY A 257 -12.41 -0.90 -7.89
C GLY A 257 -13.78 -1.58 -7.94
N ASP A 258 -14.20 -2.21 -6.85
CA ASP A 258 -15.54 -2.76 -6.63
C ASP A 258 -16.55 -1.70 -6.15
N ALA A 259 -16.17 -0.41 -6.20
CA ALA A 259 -16.95 0.73 -5.70
C ALA A 259 -17.26 0.65 -4.19
N GLN A 260 -16.53 -0.17 -3.44
CA GLN A 260 -16.67 -0.29 -2.00
C GLN A 260 -15.56 0.45 -1.26
N VAL A 261 -15.92 1.00 -0.10
CA VAL A 261 -15.01 1.61 0.85
C VAL A 261 -15.17 0.85 2.16
N LEU A 262 -14.12 0.16 2.58
CA LEU A 262 -14.12 -0.59 3.83
C LEU A 262 -13.41 0.24 4.91
N LEU A 263 -13.99 0.27 6.10
CA LEU A 263 -13.40 0.90 7.29
C LEU A 263 -13.03 -0.19 8.29
N TRP A 264 -11.76 -0.21 8.67
CA TRP A 264 -11.18 -1.24 9.52
C TRP A 264 -10.78 -0.65 10.86
N LYS A 265 -10.94 -1.42 11.93
CA LYS A 265 -10.44 -1.10 13.26
C LYS A 265 -9.15 -1.86 13.51
N THR A 266 -8.11 -1.17 13.96
CA THR A 266 -6.83 -1.77 14.31
C THR A 266 -6.76 -2.05 15.80
N ASN A 267 -5.94 -3.04 16.15
CA ASN A 267 -5.63 -3.38 17.54
C ASN A 267 -4.12 -3.29 17.84
N PHE A 268 -3.33 -2.68 16.93
CA PHE A 268 -1.87 -2.65 17.03
C PHE A 268 -1.35 -2.08 18.36
N ASP A 269 -2.01 -1.03 18.86
CA ASP A 269 -1.56 -0.28 20.03
C ASP A 269 -2.38 -0.55 21.30
N ILE A 270 -3.30 -1.53 21.28
CA ILE A 270 -4.10 -1.88 22.48
C ILE A 270 -3.25 -2.63 23.51
N LEU A 271 -2.17 -3.29 23.06
CA LEU A 271 -1.24 -4.02 23.92
C LEU A 271 0.08 -3.26 23.96
N ASP A 272 0.47 -2.77 25.15
CA ASP A 272 1.82 -2.25 25.36
C ASP A 272 2.82 -3.40 25.20
N TYR A 273 3.41 -3.52 24.01
CA TYR A 273 4.37 -4.57 23.70
C TYR A 273 5.57 -4.54 24.66
N LYS A 274 5.93 -3.37 25.21
CA LYS A 274 6.94 -3.26 26.29
C LYS A 274 6.46 -3.90 27.59
N GLY A 275 5.17 -3.79 27.91
CA GLY A 275 4.53 -4.50 29.03
C GLY A 275 4.53 -6.02 28.83
N VAL A 276 4.23 -6.50 27.62
CA VAL A 276 4.29 -7.92 27.26
C VAL A 276 5.73 -8.46 27.32
N LEU A 277 6.70 -7.69 26.83
CA LEU A 277 8.13 -7.99 26.95
C LEU A 277 8.59 -8.01 28.41
N ARG A 278 8.15 -7.06 29.25
CA ARG A 278 8.43 -7.07 30.70
C ARG A 278 7.80 -8.29 31.40
N HIS A 279 6.61 -8.72 31.00
CA HIS A 279 5.98 -9.93 31.52
C HIS A 279 6.75 -11.20 31.10
N HIS A 280 7.31 -11.24 29.89
CA HIS A 280 8.19 -12.32 29.45
C HIS A 280 9.55 -12.28 30.18
N LEU A 281 10.12 -11.09 30.43
CA LEU A 281 11.32 -10.93 31.26
C LEU A 281 11.07 -11.33 32.72
N ARG A 282 9.86 -11.13 33.25
CA ARG A 282 9.53 -11.60 34.61
C ARG A 282 9.53 -13.12 34.74
N ARG A 283 9.31 -13.86 33.63
CA ARG A 283 9.44 -15.33 33.59
C ARG A 283 10.89 -15.81 33.52
N THR A 284 11.87 -14.92 33.41
CA THR A 284 13.29 -15.28 33.52
C THR A 284 13.82 -15.16 34.95
N HIS A 285 12.97 -14.82 35.93
CA HIS A 285 13.26 -15.22 37.31
C HIS A 285 13.21 -16.75 37.34
N ILE A 286 14.38 -17.34 37.59
CA ILE A 286 14.58 -18.77 37.75
C ILE A 286 13.81 -19.16 39.01
N ASP A 287 12.55 -19.55 38.85
CA ASP A 287 11.92 -20.44 39.82
C ASP A 287 12.79 -21.71 39.89
N GLY A 288 12.96 -22.26 41.10
CA GLY A 288 13.75 -23.47 41.32
C GLY A 288 13.29 -24.60 40.38
N PRO A 289 14.19 -25.55 40.04
CA PRO A 289 13.86 -26.62 39.11
C PRO A 289 12.55 -27.30 39.54
N PRO A 290 11.59 -27.50 38.62
CA PRO A 290 10.29 -28.05 38.98
C PRO A 290 10.49 -29.40 39.66
N HIS A 291 9.83 -29.60 40.80
CA HIS A 291 9.89 -30.89 41.47
C HIS A 291 9.09 -31.91 40.64
N LEU A 292 9.46 -33.19 40.74
CA LEU A 292 8.84 -34.27 39.96
C LEU A 292 7.32 -34.43 40.20
N LEU A 293 6.79 -33.78 41.24
CA LEU A 293 5.37 -33.72 41.58
C LEU A 293 4.61 -32.57 40.88
N ASP A 294 5.31 -31.61 40.26
CA ASP A 294 4.73 -30.48 39.51
C ASP A 294 4.40 -30.85 38.05
N ILE A 295 4.81 -32.05 37.62
CA ILE A 295 4.57 -32.57 36.28
C ILE A 295 3.28 -33.39 36.29
N TYR A 296 2.14 -32.73 36.13
CA TYR A 296 0.91 -33.43 35.74
C TYR A 296 1.11 -34.05 34.34
N PRO A 297 0.55 -35.25 34.06
CA PRO A 297 0.64 -35.86 32.74
C PRO A 297 -0.03 -34.94 31.73
N ARG A 298 0.79 -34.23 30.95
CA ARG A 298 0.28 -33.40 29.86
C ARG A 298 -0.13 -34.32 28.73
N SER A 299 -1.41 -34.27 28.37
CA SER A 299 -1.86 -34.74 27.06
C SER A 299 -0.95 -34.13 25.98
N PRO A 300 -0.54 -34.90 24.96
CA PRO A 300 0.34 -34.40 23.91
C PRO A 300 -0.32 -33.18 23.26
N HIS A 301 0.22 -32.00 23.54
CA HIS A 301 -0.16 -30.78 22.85
C HIS A 301 0.53 -30.81 21.49
N LEU A 302 -0.26 -30.99 20.43
CA LEU A 302 0.19 -30.79 19.06
C LEU A 302 0.61 -29.33 18.89
N HIS A 303 1.92 -29.07 18.90
CA HIS A 303 2.46 -27.81 18.44
C HIS A 303 2.28 -27.75 16.91
N TYR A 304 1.20 -27.12 16.46
CA TYR A 304 1.18 -26.58 15.11
C TYR A 304 2.09 -25.35 15.10
N GLU A 305 3.28 -25.48 14.49
CA GLU A 305 4.02 -24.33 14.00
C GLU A 305 3.13 -23.58 13.01
N LYS A 306 2.42 -22.56 13.48
CA LYS A 306 1.65 -21.70 12.59
C LYS A 306 2.58 -20.64 12.04
N LEU A 307 3.36 -21.04 11.02
CA LEU A 307 4.08 -20.15 10.11
C LEU A 307 3.14 -19.48 9.08
N GLU A 308 1.82 -19.65 9.24
CA GLU A 308 0.82 -19.11 8.34
C GLU A 308 0.41 -17.70 8.76
N SER A 309 0.54 -16.75 7.83
CA SER A 309 -0.03 -15.40 7.96
C SER A 309 -1.52 -15.48 8.29
N ILE A 310 -1.99 -14.64 9.22
CA ILE A 310 -3.41 -14.64 9.58
C ILE A 310 -4.21 -14.06 8.41
N VAL A 311 -5.04 -14.91 7.81
CA VAL A 311 -5.98 -14.52 6.76
C VAL A 311 -7.27 -14.06 7.42
N VAL A 312 -7.70 -12.83 7.14
CA VAL A 312 -8.97 -12.29 7.62
C VAL A 312 -9.87 -12.05 6.42
N ASN A 313 -11.00 -12.74 6.37
CA ASN A 313 -12.00 -12.58 5.32
C ASN A 313 -13.25 -11.91 5.91
N PRO A 314 -13.48 -10.61 5.68
CA PRO A 314 -14.59 -9.87 6.29
C PRO A 314 -15.97 -10.37 5.82
N SER A 315 -16.04 -11.13 4.72
CA SER A 315 -17.29 -11.77 4.28
C SER A 315 -17.72 -12.95 5.15
N PHE A 316 -16.81 -13.56 5.92
CA PHE A 316 -17.07 -14.74 6.75
C PHE A 316 -16.75 -14.51 8.24
N ASP A 317 -15.71 -13.73 8.53
CA ASP A 317 -15.16 -13.59 9.89
C ASP A 317 -15.63 -12.34 10.63
N VAL A 318 -16.29 -11.40 9.94
CA VAL A 318 -16.73 -10.11 10.51
C VAL A 318 -18.24 -10.04 10.45
N THR A 319 -18.88 -9.90 11.61
CA THR A 319 -20.31 -9.65 11.69
C THR A 319 -20.62 -8.28 11.08
N ASP A 320 -21.44 -8.26 10.02
CA ASP A 320 -21.94 -7.03 9.43
C ASP A 320 -22.71 -6.25 10.51
N THR A 321 -22.25 -5.04 10.81
CA THR A 321 -22.85 -4.21 11.86
C THR A 321 -24.07 -3.43 11.37
N GLN A 322 -24.60 -3.76 10.18
CA GLN A 322 -25.83 -3.20 9.60
C GLN A 322 -25.95 -1.69 9.81
N THR A 323 -24.92 -0.94 9.42
CA THR A 323 -25.05 0.50 9.32
C THR A 323 -25.87 0.80 8.06
N LEU A 324 -27.07 1.35 8.23
CA LEU A 324 -27.87 1.92 7.12
C LEU A 324 -26.97 2.83 6.26
N ASP A 325 -27.14 2.76 4.94
CA ASP A 325 -26.43 3.63 4.01
C ASP A 325 -26.60 5.10 4.44
N PRO A 326 -25.49 5.84 4.60
CA PRO A 326 -25.58 7.22 5.08
C PRO A 326 -26.32 8.08 4.05
N PRO A 327 -27.23 8.99 4.47
CA PRO A 327 -27.85 9.94 3.56
C PRO A 327 -26.78 10.79 2.86
N ILE A 328 -26.87 10.86 1.53
CA ILE A 328 -25.96 11.62 0.66
C ILE A 328 -26.53 13.03 0.48
N ILE A 329 -25.75 14.04 0.87
CA ILE A 329 -26.09 15.46 0.68
C ILE A 329 -25.20 16.02 -0.43
N GLU A 330 -25.80 16.57 -1.48
CA GLU A 330 -25.06 17.18 -2.59
C GLU A 330 -24.64 18.61 -2.27
N ILE A 331 -23.41 18.93 -2.61
CA ILE A 331 -22.80 20.25 -2.42
C ILE A 331 -22.18 20.70 -3.75
N SER A 332 -22.75 21.76 -4.31
CA SER A 332 -22.29 22.42 -5.54
C SER A 332 -21.87 23.86 -5.25
N SER A 333 -20.71 24.28 -5.73
CA SER A 333 -20.27 25.68 -5.64
C SER A 333 -21.13 26.57 -6.55
N SER A 334 -22.07 27.33 -5.98
CA SER A 334 -22.94 28.24 -6.72
C SER A 334 -22.22 29.54 -7.07
N LEU A 335 -21.66 29.62 -8.28
CA LEU A 335 -21.28 30.88 -8.94
C LEU A 335 -21.73 30.84 -10.40
N SER A 336 -23.02 31.06 -10.64
CA SER A 336 -23.53 31.59 -11.91
C SER A 336 -24.92 32.22 -11.71
N PHE A 337 -24.94 33.54 -11.54
CA PHE A 337 -26.12 34.36 -11.81
C PHE A 337 -26.25 34.56 -13.33
N HIS A 338 -27.35 34.10 -13.92
CA HIS A 338 -28.23 34.98 -14.70
C HIS A 338 -29.59 34.32 -14.98
N ASN A 339 -30.62 35.06 -14.54
CA ASN A 339 -31.99 35.24 -15.02
C ASN A 339 -32.79 34.08 -15.64
N SER A 340 -33.91 33.86 -14.96
CA SER A 340 -35.23 33.45 -15.47
C SER A 340 -35.47 33.66 -16.97
N ASP A 341 -35.95 32.61 -17.63
CA ASP A 341 -37.26 32.69 -18.28
C ASP A 341 -37.98 31.33 -18.27
N ASN A 342 -39.24 31.39 -17.83
CA ASN A 342 -40.21 30.32 -17.84
C ASN A 342 -40.61 29.96 -19.28
N ILE A 343 -40.55 28.68 -19.67
CA ILE A 343 -41.57 28.08 -20.56
C ILE A 343 -41.87 26.65 -20.10
N SER A 344 -43.16 26.39 -19.99
CA SER A 344 -43.87 25.21 -19.51
C SER A 344 -43.83 23.99 -20.44
N SER A 345 -44.00 22.83 -19.79
CA SER A 345 -44.77 21.65 -20.24
C SER A 345 -44.39 20.96 -21.56
N GLN A 346 -43.95 19.70 -21.47
CA GLN A 346 -44.71 18.55 -21.96
C GLN A 346 -44.00 17.25 -21.58
N GLY A 347 -44.73 16.38 -20.88
CA GLY A 347 -44.33 14.99 -20.68
C GLY A 347 -44.66 14.19 -21.94
N VAL A 348 -43.77 13.27 -22.32
CA VAL A 348 -44.11 12.15 -23.20
C VAL A 348 -43.29 10.94 -22.76
N GLN A 349 -44.01 9.90 -22.33
CA GLN A 349 -43.53 8.53 -22.19
C GLN A 349 -43.02 8.02 -23.54
N TYR A 350 -41.89 7.32 -23.57
CA TYR A 350 -41.64 6.36 -24.64
C TYR A 350 -41.36 4.98 -24.08
N SER A 351 -42.36 4.14 -24.31
CA SER A 351 -42.42 2.71 -24.19
C SER A 351 -41.39 2.00 -25.07
N SER A 352 -40.87 0.91 -24.51
CA SER A 352 -40.17 -0.17 -25.18
C SER A 352 -41.00 -0.77 -26.33
N THR A 353 -40.38 -0.92 -27.50
CA THR A 353 -40.82 -1.88 -28.51
C THR A 353 -39.66 -2.67 -29.07
N SER A 354 -39.87 -3.98 -29.01
CA SER A 354 -39.18 -5.11 -29.61
C SER A 354 -39.08 -5.06 -31.14
N VAL A 355 -38.00 -5.62 -31.69
CA VAL A 355 -38.02 -6.38 -32.94
C VAL A 355 -37.12 -7.61 -32.81
N SER A 356 -37.66 -8.74 -33.26
CA SER A 356 -37.07 -10.08 -33.23
C SER A 356 -36.81 -10.62 -34.65
N ALA A 357 -36.04 -11.72 -34.69
CA ALA A 357 -35.80 -12.71 -35.78
C ALA A 357 -34.53 -12.45 -36.61
N THR A 358 -33.65 -13.44 -36.89
CA THR A 358 -33.85 -14.85 -37.27
C THR A 358 -32.64 -15.72 -36.85
N SER A 359 -32.84 -16.81 -36.09
CA SER A 359 -32.81 -18.24 -36.49
C SER A 359 -31.59 -18.79 -37.25
N SER A 360 -30.83 -19.71 -36.63
CA SER A 360 -30.46 -20.99 -37.25
C SER A 360 -30.21 -22.08 -36.20
N LYS A 361 -30.78 -23.27 -36.48
CA LYS A 361 -30.86 -24.49 -35.66
C LYS A 361 -29.58 -25.33 -35.76
N ARG A 362 -29.26 -26.09 -34.69
CA ARG A 362 -29.13 -27.57 -34.64
C ARG A 362 -28.58 -27.99 -33.27
N LYS A 363 -29.41 -28.57 -32.40
CA LYS A 363 -29.70 -30.01 -32.17
C LYS A 363 -28.65 -30.70 -31.27
N SER A 364 -29.10 -31.01 -30.07
CA SER A 364 -28.52 -31.91 -29.06
C SER A 364 -28.78 -33.38 -29.39
N GLU A 365 -27.87 -34.26 -28.99
CA GLU A 365 -28.14 -35.68 -28.70
C GLU A 365 -27.05 -36.27 -27.78
N ASN A 366 -27.38 -37.39 -27.13
CA ASN A 366 -26.97 -37.81 -25.79
C ASN A 366 -25.74 -38.72 -25.67
N ALA A 367 -25.26 -38.80 -24.43
CA ALA A 367 -24.43 -39.78 -23.70
C ALA A 367 -24.23 -41.22 -24.22
N SER A 368 -22.99 -41.75 -24.06
CA SER A 368 -22.65 -43.00 -23.32
C SER A 368 -21.12 -43.31 -23.28
N VAL A 369 -20.56 -43.55 -22.07
CA VAL A 369 -19.71 -44.72 -21.61
C VAL A 369 -18.45 -45.10 -22.47
N SER A 370 -17.22 -45.41 -22.03
CA SER A 370 -16.55 -45.79 -20.77
C SER A 370 -15.00 -45.82 -20.93
N THR A 371 -14.29 -45.83 -19.79
CA THR A 371 -13.03 -46.57 -19.50
C THR A 371 -11.78 -46.32 -20.36
N GLY A 372 -10.86 -45.50 -19.84
CA GLY A 372 -9.48 -45.40 -20.34
C GLY A 372 -8.51 -44.56 -19.50
N GLN A 373 -9.00 -43.66 -18.63
CA GLN A 373 -8.18 -42.59 -18.04
C GLN A 373 -7.38 -42.92 -16.76
N ASN A 374 -7.37 -44.16 -16.27
CA ASN A 374 -6.69 -44.50 -15.01
C ASN A 374 -5.25 -45.03 -15.18
N ALA A 375 -4.84 -45.47 -16.38
CA ALA A 375 -3.46 -45.92 -16.63
C ALA A 375 -2.50 -44.73 -16.84
N ASP A 376 -2.92 -43.72 -17.60
CA ASP A 376 -2.09 -42.54 -17.91
C ASP A 376 -1.82 -41.65 -16.70
N LYS A 377 -2.76 -41.58 -15.73
CA LYS A 377 -2.54 -40.83 -14.49
C LYS A 377 -1.51 -41.48 -13.57
N ARG A 378 -1.40 -42.82 -13.56
CA ARG A 378 -0.38 -43.53 -12.76
C ARG A 378 1.01 -43.38 -13.35
N ALA A 379 1.15 -43.37 -14.67
CA ALA A 379 2.42 -43.14 -15.35
C ALA A 379 2.93 -41.69 -15.18
N GLY A 380 2.03 -40.70 -15.17
CA GLY A 380 2.41 -39.30 -14.92
C GLY A 380 2.84 -39.02 -13.48
N ILE A 381 2.32 -39.77 -12.50
CA ILE A 381 2.73 -39.65 -11.09
C ILE A 381 4.10 -40.30 -10.87
N SER A 382 4.39 -41.44 -11.52
CA SER A 382 5.71 -42.07 -11.40
C SER A 382 6.80 -41.20 -12.01
N SER A 383 6.57 -40.59 -13.19
CA SER A 383 7.55 -39.69 -13.80
C SER A 383 7.76 -38.41 -12.98
N ALA A 384 6.70 -37.88 -12.35
CA ALA A 384 6.82 -36.73 -11.47
C ALA A 384 7.60 -37.05 -10.19
N LEU A 385 7.42 -38.24 -9.61
CA LEU A 385 8.17 -38.69 -8.44
C LEU A 385 9.65 -38.92 -8.75
N GLU A 386 9.96 -39.53 -9.91
CA GLU A 386 11.36 -39.66 -10.37
C GLU A 386 12.04 -38.30 -10.52
N HIS A 387 11.34 -37.32 -11.11
CA HIS A 387 11.88 -35.98 -11.27
C HIS A 387 12.07 -35.23 -9.94
N ILE A 388 11.27 -35.53 -8.91
CA ILE A 388 11.45 -34.97 -7.56
C ILE A 388 12.66 -35.59 -6.87
N VAL A 389 12.86 -36.90 -7.03
CA VAL A 389 14.03 -37.60 -6.47
C VAL A 389 15.33 -37.07 -7.09
N GLU A 390 15.37 -36.88 -8.40
CA GLU A 390 16.53 -36.27 -9.07
C GLU A 390 16.82 -34.85 -8.57
N GLN A 391 15.78 -34.04 -8.29
CA GLN A 391 15.97 -32.71 -7.72
C GLN A 391 16.48 -32.73 -6.27
N LEU A 392 16.09 -33.73 -5.48
CA LEU A 392 16.62 -33.92 -4.12
C LEU A 392 18.10 -34.34 -4.14
N ASP A 393 18.51 -35.17 -5.11
CA ASP A 393 19.91 -35.56 -5.29
C ASP A 393 20.78 -34.35 -5.71
N VAL A 394 20.27 -33.47 -6.57
CA VAL A 394 20.97 -32.22 -6.91
C VAL A 394 21.08 -31.30 -5.69
N LEU A 395 20.01 -31.16 -4.89
CA LEU A 395 20.04 -30.33 -3.68
C LEU A 395 21.05 -30.85 -2.65
N THR A 396 21.09 -32.16 -2.40
CA THR A 396 22.05 -32.77 -1.46
C THR A 396 23.50 -32.57 -1.91
N LEU A 397 23.79 -32.69 -3.21
CA LEU A 397 25.10 -32.34 -3.78
C LEU A 397 25.44 -30.86 -3.58
N THR A 398 24.49 -29.95 -3.79
CA THR A 398 24.75 -28.51 -3.60
C THR A 398 25.00 -28.16 -2.13
N ILE A 399 24.31 -28.78 -1.18
CA ILE A 399 24.54 -28.59 0.25
C ILE A 399 25.95 -29.08 0.63
N SER A 400 26.36 -30.25 0.15
CA SER A 400 27.71 -30.79 0.39
C SER A 400 28.81 -29.85 -0.12
N ILE A 401 28.63 -29.25 -1.30
CA ILE A 401 29.58 -28.28 -1.87
C ILE A 401 29.61 -26.98 -1.05
N LEU A 402 28.46 -26.53 -0.55
CA LEU A 402 28.38 -25.34 0.30
C LEU A 402 29.04 -25.57 1.66
N GLU A 403 28.85 -26.74 2.27
CA GLU A 403 29.55 -27.14 3.52
C GLU A 403 31.06 -27.16 3.32
N GLN A 404 31.56 -27.79 2.24
CA GLN A 404 32.99 -27.78 1.92
C GLN A 404 33.56 -26.37 1.71
N ARG A 405 32.78 -25.46 1.10
CA ARG A 405 33.21 -24.07 0.93
C ARG A 405 33.22 -23.32 2.26
N LEU A 406 32.24 -23.57 3.13
CA LEU A 406 32.16 -22.96 4.44
C LEU A 406 33.37 -23.35 5.30
N THR A 407 33.70 -24.65 5.37
CA THR A 407 34.85 -25.13 6.15
C THR A 407 36.16 -24.52 5.65
N LEU A 408 36.33 -24.41 4.32
CA LEU A 408 37.52 -23.78 3.72
C LEU A 408 37.62 -22.28 4.05
N THR A 409 36.49 -21.58 4.19
CA THR A 409 36.49 -20.18 4.64
C THR A 409 36.78 -20.04 6.13
N GLU A 410 36.31 -20.95 6.97
CA GLU A 410 36.60 -20.97 8.40
C GLU A 410 38.09 -21.24 8.66
N ASP A 411 38.69 -22.19 7.94
CA ASP A 411 40.12 -22.48 8.03
C ASP A 411 40.99 -21.28 7.64
N LYS A 412 40.62 -20.57 6.55
CA LYS A 412 41.32 -19.34 6.13
C LYS A 412 41.17 -18.21 7.14
N LEU A 413 40.00 -18.08 7.78
CA LEU A 413 39.78 -17.08 8.81
C LEU A 413 40.67 -17.37 10.04
N LYS A 414 40.78 -18.65 10.42
CA LYS A 414 41.62 -19.10 11.52
C LYS A 414 43.10 -18.82 11.25
N GLU A 415 43.58 -19.11 10.05
CA GLU A 415 44.95 -18.79 9.62
C GLU A 415 45.23 -17.27 9.69
N CYS A 416 44.26 -16.44 9.29
CA CYS A 416 44.38 -15.00 9.35
C CYS A 416 44.48 -14.48 10.80
N LEU A 417 43.68 -15.04 11.71
CA LEU A 417 43.74 -14.73 13.14
C LEU A 417 45.05 -15.16 13.80
N GLU A 418 45.57 -16.34 13.45
CA GLU A 418 46.87 -16.83 13.94
C GLU A 418 48.02 -15.94 13.44
N ASN A 419 47.97 -15.50 12.18
CA ASN A 419 48.96 -14.56 11.63
C ASN A 419 48.89 -13.19 12.29
N GLN A 420 47.68 -12.70 12.61
CA GLN A 420 47.50 -11.44 13.35
C GLN A 420 48.06 -11.55 14.78
N GLN A 421 47.87 -12.68 15.46
CA GLN A 421 48.47 -12.93 16.78
C GLN A 421 50.01 -12.99 16.73
N LYS A 422 50.59 -13.61 15.70
CA LYS A 422 52.06 -13.64 15.53
C LYS A 422 52.64 -12.24 15.31
N LEU A 423 51.98 -11.41 14.50
CA LEU A 423 52.38 -10.02 14.29
C LEU A 423 52.30 -9.18 15.59
N LEU A 424 51.25 -9.38 16.39
CA LEU A 424 51.11 -8.71 17.68
C LEU A 424 52.16 -9.16 18.72
N LEU A 425 52.62 -10.41 18.65
CA LEU A 425 53.70 -10.91 19.51
C LEU A 425 55.08 -10.42 19.07
N GLN A 426 55.34 -10.30 17.77
CA GLN A 426 56.57 -9.72 17.23
C GLN A 426 56.68 -8.22 17.56
N GLY A 427 55.58 -7.46 17.44
CA GLY A 427 55.57 -6.03 17.80
C GLY A 427 55.78 -5.75 19.30
N LYS A 428 55.57 -6.75 20.18
CA LYS A 428 55.85 -6.65 21.62
C LYS A 428 57.28 -7.07 22.02
N GLN A 429 58.06 -7.64 21.10
CA GLN A 429 59.47 -7.96 21.32
C GLN A 429 60.41 -6.86 20.82
N GLU A 430 59.88 -5.88 20.07
CA GLU A 430 60.62 -4.72 19.55
C GLU A 430 60.39 -3.42 20.36
N GLU A 431 59.59 -3.47 21.44
CA GLU A 431 59.52 -2.47 22.52
C GLU A 431 60.31 -2.95 23.74
#